data_AF-A0AAP0NQ72-F1
#
_entry.id   AF-A0AAP0NQ72-F1
#
_cell.length_a   1.000
_cell.length_b   1.000
_cell.length_c   1.000
_cell.angle_alpha   90.00
_cell.angle_beta   90.00
_cell.angle_gamma   90.00
#
_symmetry.space_group_name_H-M   'P 1'
#
loop_
_entity.id
_entity.type
_entity.pdbx_description
1 polymer ?
#
loop_
_entity_poly.entity_id
_entity_poly.type
_entity_poly.pdbx_seq_one_letter_code
_entity_poly.pdbx_strand_id
1 'polypeptide(L)'
;MQLSGNKVRKLEFLMADAVAQSADCVITIGGIQSNHCRATAVAAKYLNLDCYLILRTSKALVDEDPGLTGNLLVERLVGAHVDLVSKEEYAKVGSVMLTDSLKEKLIREGRRPYVIPVGGSNSLGTWGYVEAIQEIERQQLDISSDSTGKPGFHDIVAKGLGYALTTAEELKFVKEVAAATGVILDPVYSGKAVFRMLKDMNDNPGKWEGRKVLFIHTGGLLGLYDKVDQLAPMVGNFRRMDIAESVPRKDGTGKMF
;
A
#
# COMPACT_ATOMS: atom_id res chain seq x y z
N MET A 1 -7.93 -7.63 9.37
CA MET A 1 -6.67 -7.33 8.65
C MET A 1 -6.85 -6.30 7.52
N GLN A 2 -7.99 -5.59 7.45
CA GLN A 2 -8.34 -4.70 6.35
C GLN A 2 -7.58 -3.36 6.43
N LEU A 3 -7.49 -2.77 7.62
CA LEU A 3 -6.63 -1.62 7.94
C LEU A 3 -5.28 -2.14 8.43
N SER A 4 -4.23 -2.05 7.62
CA SER A 4 -2.92 -2.62 7.96
C SER A 4 -1.77 -1.93 7.25
N GLY A 5 -0.54 -2.14 7.75
CA GLY A 5 0.69 -1.68 7.11
C GLY A 5 1.04 -0.25 7.47
N ASN A 6 2.15 0.23 6.92
CA ASN A 6 2.73 1.50 7.34
C ASN A 6 1.86 2.74 7.07
N LYS A 7 0.91 2.65 6.14
CA LYS A 7 0.04 3.77 5.77
C LYS A 7 -0.92 4.12 6.90
N VAL A 8 -1.30 3.16 7.73
CA VAL A 8 -2.19 3.37 8.86
C VAL A 8 -1.61 4.39 9.84
N ARG A 9 -0.31 4.28 10.17
CA ARG A 9 0.38 5.25 11.04
C ARG A 9 0.27 6.68 10.54
N LYS A 10 0.36 6.89 9.23
CA LYS A 10 0.19 8.22 8.63
C LYS A 10 -1.27 8.67 8.66
N LEU A 11 -2.18 7.74 8.39
CA LEU A 11 -3.62 8.00 8.30
C LEU A 11 -4.23 8.37 9.65
N GLU A 12 -3.65 7.95 10.78
CA GLU A 12 -4.09 8.40 12.12
C GLU A 12 -4.15 9.93 12.20
N PHE A 13 -3.12 10.61 11.73
CA PHE A 13 -3.04 12.07 11.74
C PHE A 13 -3.86 12.71 10.61
N LEU A 14 -3.77 12.16 9.40
CA LEU A 14 -4.46 12.71 8.23
C LEU A 14 -5.99 12.61 8.36
N MET A 15 -6.49 11.51 8.91
CA MET A 15 -7.92 11.32 9.12
C MET A 15 -8.44 12.15 10.29
N ALA A 16 -7.64 12.32 11.34
CA ALA A 16 -7.98 13.24 12.44
C ALA A 16 -8.15 14.68 11.92
N ASP A 17 -7.25 15.12 11.03
CA ASP A 17 -7.34 16.45 10.39
C ASP A 17 -8.54 16.55 9.43
N ALA A 18 -8.84 15.49 8.65
CA ALA A 18 -10.04 15.46 7.81
C ALA A 18 -11.33 15.62 8.64
N VAL A 19 -11.44 14.92 9.76
CA VAL A 19 -12.57 15.04 10.69
C VAL A 19 -12.62 16.42 11.34
N ALA A 20 -11.48 16.96 11.78
CA ALA A 20 -11.40 18.30 12.37
C ALA A 20 -11.86 19.39 11.39
N GLN A 21 -11.56 19.21 10.10
CA GLN A 21 -12.02 20.10 9.02
C GLN A 21 -13.48 19.83 8.59
N SER A 22 -14.21 18.97 9.31
CA SER A 22 -15.60 18.61 9.03
C SER A 22 -15.81 18.05 7.62
N ALA A 23 -14.80 17.39 7.06
CA ALA A 23 -14.92 16.72 5.77
C ALA A 23 -16.03 15.66 5.83
N ASP A 24 -16.74 15.46 4.72
CA ASP A 24 -17.69 14.34 4.57
C ASP A 24 -17.17 13.26 3.63
N CYS A 25 -16.09 13.54 2.90
CA CYS A 25 -15.42 12.56 2.08
C CYS A 25 -13.91 12.81 1.98
N VAL A 26 -13.17 11.76 1.63
CA VAL A 26 -11.74 11.84 1.34
C VAL A 26 -11.44 11.44 -0.09
N ILE A 27 -10.44 12.07 -0.68
CA ILE A 27 -9.92 11.75 -2.02
C ILE A 27 -8.49 11.27 -1.87
N THR A 28 -8.12 10.17 -2.54
CA THR A 28 -6.70 9.84 -2.73
C THR A 28 -6.46 9.10 -4.04
N ILE A 29 -5.18 8.89 -4.37
CA ILE A 29 -4.75 8.33 -5.65
C ILE A 29 -3.58 7.37 -5.49
N GLY A 30 -3.54 6.33 -6.31
CA GLY A 30 -2.51 5.29 -6.27
C GLY A 30 -2.56 4.36 -7.48
N GLY A 31 -1.75 3.28 -7.47
CA GLY A 31 -1.92 2.20 -8.43
C GLY A 31 -3.11 1.30 -8.09
N ILE A 32 -3.57 0.48 -9.03
CA ILE A 32 -4.71 -0.45 -8.85
C ILE A 32 -4.57 -1.43 -7.66
N GLN A 33 -3.34 -1.72 -7.23
CA GLN A 33 -3.03 -2.54 -6.05
C GLN A 33 -2.41 -1.71 -4.92
N SER A 34 -2.80 -0.45 -4.78
CA SER A 34 -2.25 0.47 -3.80
C SER A 34 -2.66 0.11 -2.37
N ASN A 35 -1.68 -0.28 -1.55
CA ASN A 35 -1.88 -0.43 -0.10
C ASN A 35 -2.36 0.87 0.57
N HIS A 36 -1.96 2.02 0.01
CA HIS A 36 -2.38 3.34 0.50
C HIS A 36 -3.86 3.61 0.24
N CYS A 37 -4.34 3.33 -0.96
CA CYS A 37 -5.74 3.54 -1.34
C CYS A 37 -6.65 2.64 -0.50
N ARG A 38 -6.30 1.34 -0.40
CA ARG A 38 -7.02 0.40 0.45
C ARG A 38 -7.04 0.79 1.92
N ALA A 39 -5.90 1.19 2.51
CA ALA A 39 -5.87 1.64 3.90
C ALA A 39 -6.71 2.91 4.10
N THR A 40 -6.67 3.84 3.14
CA THR A 40 -7.47 5.08 3.16
C THR A 40 -8.97 4.77 3.10
N ALA A 41 -9.41 3.88 2.21
CA ALA A 41 -10.81 3.49 2.06
C ALA A 41 -11.36 2.83 3.34
N VAL A 42 -10.60 1.92 3.95
CA VAL A 42 -11.01 1.27 5.20
C VAL A 42 -11.07 2.28 6.35
N ALA A 43 -10.07 3.16 6.49
CA ALA A 43 -10.05 4.18 7.53
C ALA A 43 -11.19 5.21 7.37
N ALA A 44 -11.47 5.65 6.14
CA ALA A 44 -12.59 6.52 5.84
C ALA A 44 -13.91 5.88 6.26
N LYS A 45 -14.10 4.58 5.94
CA LYS A 45 -15.30 3.85 6.34
C LYS A 45 -15.48 3.75 7.85
N TYR A 46 -14.40 3.55 8.62
CA TYR A 46 -14.46 3.56 10.09
C TYR A 46 -14.87 4.91 10.68
N LEU A 47 -14.64 6.00 9.95
CA LEU A 47 -14.96 7.36 10.39
C LEU A 47 -16.23 7.92 9.74
N ASN A 48 -17.02 7.07 9.05
CA ASN A 48 -18.20 7.47 8.30
C ASN A 48 -17.94 8.58 7.26
N LEU A 49 -16.77 8.56 6.63
CA LEU A 49 -16.41 9.40 5.49
C LEU A 49 -16.58 8.60 4.20
N ASP A 50 -17.18 9.20 3.17
CA ASP A 50 -17.15 8.59 1.83
C ASP A 50 -15.71 8.62 1.29
N CYS A 51 -15.33 7.62 0.50
CA CYS A 51 -13.98 7.53 -0.04
C CYS A 51 -14.00 7.50 -1.56
N TYR A 52 -13.26 8.43 -2.17
CA TYR A 52 -13.06 8.50 -3.60
C TYR A 52 -11.60 8.19 -3.94
N LEU A 53 -11.40 7.19 -4.79
CA LEU A 53 -10.11 6.67 -5.18
C LEU A 53 -9.91 6.88 -6.67
N ILE A 54 -8.78 7.47 -7.04
CA ILE A 54 -8.28 7.44 -8.42
C ILE A 54 -7.22 6.33 -8.50
N LEU A 55 -7.45 5.31 -9.32
CA LEU A 55 -6.58 4.14 -9.43
C LEU A 55 -5.94 4.03 -10.80
N ARG A 56 -4.60 4.12 -10.83
CA ARG A 56 -3.79 3.97 -12.05
C ARG A 56 -3.65 2.51 -12.44
N THR A 57 -4.03 2.19 -13.68
CA THR A 57 -3.91 0.85 -14.28
C THR A 57 -3.51 0.91 -15.77
N SER A 58 -3.36 -0.24 -16.44
CA SER A 58 -3.11 -0.28 -17.89
C SER A 58 -4.34 0.20 -18.66
N LYS A 59 -4.14 0.77 -19.86
CA LYS A 59 -5.25 1.27 -20.69
C LYS A 59 -6.34 0.21 -20.94
N ALA A 60 -5.95 -1.04 -21.23
CA ALA A 60 -6.91 -2.14 -21.41
C ALA A 60 -7.82 -2.36 -20.18
N LEU A 61 -7.28 -2.22 -18.97
CA LEU A 61 -8.03 -2.36 -17.72
C LEU A 61 -8.80 -1.10 -17.31
N VAL A 62 -8.64 0.02 -18.02
CA VAL A 62 -9.50 1.20 -17.86
C VAL A 62 -10.78 1.00 -18.66
N ASP A 63 -10.67 0.40 -19.85
CA ASP A 63 -11.78 0.15 -20.77
C ASP A 63 -12.62 -1.08 -20.36
N GLU A 64 -12.07 -1.96 -19.50
CA GLU A 64 -12.71 -3.15 -18.95
C GLU A 64 -12.80 -3.08 -17.40
N ASP A 65 -13.69 -3.88 -16.78
CA ASP A 65 -13.70 -3.98 -15.31
C ASP A 65 -12.48 -4.83 -14.84
N PRO A 66 -11.55 -4.28 -14.04
CA PRO A 66 -10.37 -5.01 -13.54
C PRO A 66 -10.72 -6.11 -12.51
N GLY A 67 -11.99 -6.32 -12.20
CA GLY A 67 -12.49 -7.42 -11.38
C GLY A 67 -12.32 -7.19 -9.88
N LEU A 68 -12.27 -8.29 -9.14
CA LEU A 68 -12.31 -8.32 -7.67
C LEU A 68 -11.07 -9.02 -7.09
N THR A 69 -9.90 -8.37 -7.17
CA THR A 69 -8.63 -8.96 -6.74
C THR A 69 -7.82 -8.06 -5.79
N GLY A 70 -7.18 -8.66 -4.79
CA GLY A 70 -6.25 -8.00 -3.88
C GLY A 70 -6.84 -6.79 -3.15
N ASN A 71 -6.14 -5.65 -3.22
CA ASN A 71 -6.56 -4.40 -2.61
C ASN A 71 -7.88 -3.87 -3.20
N LEU A 72 -8.08 -3.99 -4.52
CA LEU A 72 -9.29 -3.51 -5.20
C LEU A 72 -10.57 -4.19 -4.69
N LEU A 73 -10.50 -5.48 -4.38
CA LEU A 73 -11.62 -6.20 -3.76
C LEU A 73 -12.02 -5.53 -2.45
N VAL A 74 -11.06 -5.23 -1.58
CA VAL A 74 -11.32 -4.61 -0.27
C VAL A 74 -11.88 -3.20 -0.44
N GLU A 75 -11.31 -2.39 -1.34
CA GLU A 75 -11.77 -1.04 -1.66
C GLU A 75 -13.25 -1.03 -2.09
N ARG A 76 -13.64 -1.97 -2.97
CA ARG A 76 -15.04 -2.14 -3.40
C ARG A 76 -15.94 -2.65 -2.28
N LEU A 77 -15.47 -3.60 -1.46
CA LEU A 77 -16.25 -4.14 -0.33
C LEU A 77 -16.58 -3.09 0.73
N VAL A 78 -15.68 -2.15 0.99
CA VAL A 78 -15.95 -1.05 1.95
C VAL A 78 -16.75 0.10 1.33
N GLY A 79 -17.10 0.00 0.05
CA GLY A 79 -17.93 0.98 -0.66
C GLY A 79 -17.19 2.20 -1.17
N ALA A 80 -15.89 2.12 -1.46
CA ALA A 80 -15.16 3.23 -2.07
C ALA A 80 -15.62 3.47 -3.52
N HIS A 81 -15.74 4.74 -3.90
CA HIS A 81 -15.91 5.17 -5.28
C HIS A 81 -14.56 5.07 -6.00
N VAL A 82 -14.50 4.37 -7.13
CA VAL A 82 -13.26 4.09 -7.85
C VAL A 82 -13.33 4.66 -9.27
N ASP A 83 -12.47 5.62 -9.55
CA ASP A 83 -12.20 6.14 -10.89
C ASP A 83 -10.89 5.54 -11.40
N LEU A 84 -10.93 4.91 -12.57
CA LEU A 84 -9.74 4.32 -13.19
C LEU A 84 -9.08 5.32 -14.14
N VAL A 85 -7.75 5.41 -14.09
CA VAL A 85 -6.95 6.22 -15.02
C VAL A 85 -5.83 5.39 -15.62
N SER A 86 -5.50 5.69 -16.87
CA SER A 86 -4.40 4.99 -17.54
C SER A 86 -3.04 5.44 -16.98
N LYS A 87 -2.00 4.62 -17.15
CA LYS A 87 -0.62 5.01 -16.77
C LYS A 87 -0.16 6.24 -17.56
N GLU A 88 -0.56 6.33 -18.82
CA GLU A 88 -0.22 7.41 -19.74
C GLU A 88 -0.87 8.73 -19.32
N GLU A 89 -2.16 8.68 -18.97
CA GLU A 89 -2.89 9.84 -18.46
C GLU A 89 -2.31 10.30 -17.12
N TYR A 90 -2.07 9.39 -16.18
CA TYR A 90 -1.44 9.73 -14.91
C TYR A 90 -0.07 10.38 -15.11
N ALA A 91 0.74 9.89 -16.05
CA ALA A 91 2.05 10.46 -16.35
C ALA A 91 1.95 11.85 -16.97
N LYS A 92 0.90 12.12 -17.76
CA LYS A 92 0.67 13.41 -18.41
C LYS A 92 0.09 14.46 -17.46
N VAL A 93 -0.92 14.09 -16.66
CA VAL A 93 -1.69 15.04 -15.83
C VAL A 93 -1.08 15.17 -14.43
N GLY A 94 -0.57 14.08 -13.87
CA GLY A 94 -0.02 14.05 -12.52
C GLY A 94 -1.08 13.92 -11.42
N SER A 95 -0.66 13.48 -10.24
CA SER A 95 -1.59 13.17 -9.15
C SER A 95 -2.33 14.37 -8.61
N VAL A 96 -1.67 15.54 -8.51
CA VAL A 96 -2.24 16.75 -7.91
C VAL A 96 -3.42 17.25 -8.74
N MET A 97 -3.20 17.47 -10.04
CA MET A 97 -4.25 17.94 -10.95
C MET A 97 -5.44 16.98 -11.06
N LEU A 98 -5.18 15.66 -11.05
CA LEU A 98 -6.24 14.64 -11.03
C LEU A 98 -7.08 14.74 -9.76
N THR A 99 -6.45 14.84 -8.58
CA THR A 99 -7.18 14.95 -7.31
C THR A 99 -7.90 16.29 -7.17
N ASP A 100 -7.32 17.38 -7.68
CA ASP A 100 -7.93 18.71 -7.63
C ASP A 100 -9.16 18.79 -8.54
N SER A 101 -9.09 18.21 -9.75
CA SER A 101 -10.24 18.14 -10.65
C SER A 101 -11.42 17.39 -10.02
N LEU A 102 -11.15 16.27 -9.34
CA LEU A 102 -12.17 15.52 -8.61
C LEU A 102 -12.69 16.30 -7.38
N LYS A 103 -11.80 16.98 -6.66
CA LYS A 103 -12.17 17.85 -5.54
C LYS A 103 -13.14 18.95 -5.98
N GLU A 104 -12.84 19.64 -7.07
CA GLU A 104 -13.69 20.70 -7.65
C GLU A 104 -15.05 20.16 -8.10
N LYS A 105 -15.09 18.95 -8.68
CA LYS A 105 -16.35 18.28 -9.01
C LYS A 105 -17.18 18.03 -7.75
N LEU A 106 -16.61 17.41 -6.72
CA LEU A 106 -17.32 17.08 -5.48
C LEU A 106 -17.80 18.32 -4.73
N ILE A 107 -17.01 19.41 -4.73
CA ILE A 107 -17.44 20.70 -4.16
C ILE A 107 -18.68 21.24 -4.89
N ARG A 108 -18.74 21.15 -6.23
CA ARG A 108 -19.92 21.57 -7.01
C ARG A 108 -21.15 20.70 -6.73
N GLU A 109 -20.94 19.46 -6.30
CA GLU A 109 -21.99 18.53 -5.85
C GLU A 109 -22.36 18.75 -4.36
N GLY A 110 -21.82 19.79 -3.71
CA GLY A 110 -22.15 20.15 -2.32
C GLY A 110 -21.40 19.34 -1.26
N ARG A 111 -20.36 18.59 -1.65
CA ARG A 111 -19.53 17.78 -0.73
C ARG A 111 -18.41 18.62 -0.11
N ARG A 112 -17.83 18.10 0.98
CA ARG A 112 -16.65 18.68 1.65
C ARG A 112 -15.48 17.70 1.57
N PRO A 113 -14.77 17.64 0.42
CA PRO A 113 -13.69 16.69 0.21
C PRO A 113 -12.38 17.11 0.90
N TYR A 114 -11.72 16.14 1.53
CA TYR A 114 -10.35 16.24 2.03
C TYR A 114 -9.39 15.41 1.15
N VAL A 115 -8.38 16.06 0.56
CA VAL A 115 -7.42 15.38 -0.34
C VAL A 115 -6.24 14.85 0.45
N ILE A 116 -6.02 13.53 0.38
CA ILE A 116 -4.84 12.86 0.91
C ILE A 116 -3.87 12.61 -0.25
N PRO A 117 -2.65 13.18 -0.24
CA PRO A 117 -1.68 12.98 -1.31
C PRO A 117 -1.21 11.52 -1.40
N VAL A 118 -0.64 11.15 -2.55
CA VAL A 118 -0.16 9.79 -2.82
C VAL A 118 0.70 9.27 -1.66
N GLY A 119 0.28 8.16 -1.05
CA GLY A 119 1.01 7.50 0.03
C GLY A 119 0.95 8.23 1.38
N GLY A 120 0.11 9.25 1.53
CA GLY A 120 0.01 10.10 2.72
C GLY A 120 1.30 10.88 2.99
N SER A 121 2.07 11.17 1.94
CA SER A 121 3.41 11.74 2.06
C SER A 121 3.36 13.27 2.08
N ASN A 122 3.03 13.83 3.23
CA ASN A 122 3.11 15.26 3.53
C ASN A 122 3.66 15.48 4.96
N SER A 123 3.76 16.75 5.38
CA SER A 123 4.24 17.13 6.71
C SER A 123 3.41 16.49 7.83
N LEU A 124 2.08 16.53 7.72
CA LEU A 124 1.19 15.95 8.74
C LEU A 124 1.33 14.43 8.85
N GLY A 125 1.31 13.71 7.73
CA GLY A 125 1.48 12.25 7.72
C GLY A 125 2.85 11.78 8.21
N THR A 126 3.85 12.66 8.26
CA THR A 126 5.19 12.34 8.83
C THR A 126 5.13 12.08 10.34
N TRP A 127 4.17 12.68 11.05
CA TRP A 127 3.99 12.45 12.49
C TRP A 127 3.75 10.98 12.84
N GLY A 128 3.08 10.22 11.97
CA GLY A 128 2.91 8.77 12.14
C GLY A 128 4.23 8.00 12.24
N TYR A 129 5.29 8.49 11.60
CA TYR A 129 6.63 7.90 11.70
C TYR A 129 7.47 8.50 12.82
N VAL A 130 7.20 9.74 13.24
CA VAL A 130 7.78 10.29 14.48
C VAL A 130 7.35 9.43 15.67
N GLU A 131 6.06 9.11 15.76
CA GLU A 131 5.53 8.19 16.78
C GLU A 131 6.13 6.78 16.65
N ALA A 132 6.37 6.30 15.42
CA ALA A 132 7.01 5.01 15.22
C ALA A 132 8.46 4.98 15.74
N ILE A 133 9.22 6.07 15.61
CA ILE A 133 10.58 6.16 16.17
C ILE A 133 10.53 6.20 17.69
N GLN A 134 9.63 6.99 18.28
CA GLN A 134 9.46 7.00 19.73
C GLN A 134 9.00 5.64 20.27
N GLU A 135 8.16 4.92 19.53
CA GLU A 135 7.75 3.54 19.85
C GLU A 135 8.96 2.60 19.89
N ILE A 136 9.85 2.68 18.90
CA ILE A 136 11.10 1.91 18.84
C ILE A 136 12.01 2.22 20.03
N GLU A 137 12.16 3.49 20.40
CA GLU A 137 12.95 3.90 21.58
C GLU A 137 12.37 3.34 22.88
N ARG A 138 11.04 3.41 23.05
CA ARG A 138 10.34 2.87 24.24
C ARG A 138 10.43 1.35 24.35
N GLN A 139 10.49 0.63 23.23
CA GLN A 139 10.61 -0.82 23.22
C GLN A 139 11.96 -1.32 23.74
N GLN A 140 12.92 -0.42 24.03
CA GLN A 140 14.26 -0.76 24.54
C GLN A 140 14.92 -1.87 23.73
N LEU A 141 14.68 -1.86 22.42
CA LEU A 141 15.32 -2.82 21.53
C LEU A 141 16.82 -2.58 21.62
N ASP A 142 17.58 -3.65 21.85
CA ASP A 142 19.04 -3.63 21.83
C ASP A 142 19.51 -3.46 20.38
N ILE A 143 19.24 -2.28 19.81
CA ILE A 143 19.61 -1.88 18.45
C ILE A 143 21.01 -1.30 18.60
N SER A 144 21.97 -1.88 17.87
CA SER A 144 23.35 -1.41 17.97
C SER A 144 23.40 0.08 17.64
N SER A 145 23.81 0.86 18.63
CA SER A 145 24.08 2.26 18.43
C SER A 145 25.31 2.43 17.54
N ASP A 146 25.29 3.43 16.68
CA ASP A 146 26.53 3.95 16.11
C ASP A 146 27.44 4.50 17.24
N SER A 147 28.62 5.02 16.87
CA SER A 147 29.57 5.60 17.83
C SER A 147 29.01 6.78 18.64
N THR A 148 27.79 7.25 18.35
CA THR A 148 27.09 8.33 19.05
C THR A 148 26.01 7.86 20.02
N GLY A 149 25.80 6.55 20.17
CA GLY A 149 24.77 6.01 21.06
C GLY A 149 23.36 5.98 20.45
N LYS A 150 23.21 6.28 19.15
CA LYS A 150 21.91 6.31 18.45
C LYS A 150 21.78 5.20 17.42
N PRO A 151 20.55 4.71 17.12
CA PRO A 151 20.32 3.78 16.03
C PRO A 151 20.81 4.35 14.70
N GLY A 152 21.73 3.66 14.04
CA GLY A 152 22.22 4.07 12.72
C GLY A 152 21.21 3.72 11.62
N PHE A 153 20.80 4.70 10.83
CA PHE A 153 19.98 4.47 9.63
C PHE A 153 20.85 4.03 8.46
N HIS A 154 20.51 2.87 7.89
CA HIS A 154 21.19 2.36 6.69
C HIS A 154 20.25 2.48 5.50
N ASP A 155 20.64 3.30 4.53
CA ASP A 155 19.93 3.40 3.26
C ASP A 155 20.50 2.37 2.27
N ILE A 156 19.65 1.44 1.85
CA ILE A 156 19.97 0.43 0.83
C ILE A 156 19.00 0.66 -0.32
N VAL A 157 19.55 1.07 -1.46
CA VAL A 157 18.75 1.31 -2.67
C VAL A 157 18.24 -0.02 -3.21
N ALA A 158 16.96 -0.32 -2.96
CA ALA A 158 16.30 -1.55 -3.36
C ALA A 158 15.52 -1.46 -4.68
N LYS A 159 15.91 -0.53 -5.57
CA LYS A 159 15.21 -0.30 -6.85
C LYS A 159 15.52 -1.43 -7.83
N GLY A 160 14.57 -2.36 -8.00
CA GLY A 160 14.59 -3.40 -9.04
C GLY A 160 14.26 -2.85 -10.44
N LEU A 161 13.61 -3.66 -11.28
CA LEU A 161 13.27 -3.30 -12.68
C LEU A 161 12.32 -2.10 -12.82
N GLY A 162 11.64 -1.72 -11.75
CA GLY A 162 10.68 -0.62 -11.74
C GLY A 162 9.58 -0.83 -10.72
N TYR A 163 8.65 0.12 -10.66
CA TYR A 163 7.50 0.04 -9.78
C TYR A 163 6.60 -1.13 -10.16
N ALA A 164 6.26 -1.97 -9.17
CA ALA A 164 5.42 -3.18 -9.31
C ALA A 164 5.93 -4.25 -10.32
N LEU A 165 7.17 -4.11 -10.81
CA LEU A 165 7.84 -5.12 -11.64
C LEU A 165 8.75 -5.96 -10.75
N THR A 166 8.45 -7.25 -10.61
CA THR A 166 9.17 -8.19 -9.72
C THR A 166 9.83 -9.27 -10.57
N THR A 167 11.09 -9.61 -10.27
CA THR A 167 11.82 -10.67 -10.98
C THR A 167 11.43 -12.06 -10.46
N ALA A 168 11.69 -13.11 -11.25
CA ALA A 168 11.47 -14.49 -10.80
C ALA A 168 12.33 -14.85 -9.57
N GLU A 169 13.54 -14.29 -9.47
CA GLU A 169 14.43 -14.43 -8.31
C GLU A 169 13.83 -13.77 -7.06
N GLU A 170 13.32 -12.53 -7.18
CA GLU A 170 12.65 -11.82 -6.09
C GLU A 170 11.40 -12.58 -5.61
N LEU A 171 10.61 -13.17 -6.52
CA LEU A 171 9.45 -13.99 -6.18
C LEU A 171 9.84 -15.30 -5.48
N LYS A 172 10.88 -15.99 -5.97
CA LYS A 172 11.43 -17.19 -5.33
C LYS A 172 11.91 -16.88 -3.91
N PHE A 173 12.62 -15.77 -3.75
CA PHE A 173 13.09 -15.30 -2.46
C PHE A 173 11.93 -15.05 -1.47
N VAL A 174 10.87 -14.35 -1.89
CA VAL A 174 9.69 -14.11 -1.04
C VAL A 174 9.06 -15.43 -0.58
N LYS A 175 8.95 -16.43 -1.47
CA LYS A 175 8.48 -17.76 -1.12
C LYS A 175 9.40 -18.43 -0.10
N GLU A 176 10.71 -18.40 -0.29
CA GLU A 176 11.70 -19.02 0.60
C GLU A 176 11.66 -18.42 2.00
N VAL A 177 11.58 -17.09 2.11
CA VAL A 177 11.41 -16.41 3.41
C VAL A 177 10.12 -16.85 4.10
N ALA A 178 9.01 -16.90 3.37
CA ALA A 178 7.73 -17.35 3.92
C ALA A 178 7.79 -18.80 4.41
N ALA A 179 8.40 -19.69 3.64
CA ALA A 179 8.56 -21.11 4.00
C ALA A 179 9.50 -21.30 5.21
N ALA A 180 10.57 -20.52 5.30
CA ALA A 180 11.57 -20.66 6.37
C ALA A 180 11.15 -20.01 7.69
N THR A 181 10.38 -18.91 7.64
CA THR A 181 10.13 -18.05 8.81
C THR A 181 8.66 -17.90 9.19
N GLY A 182 7.73 -18.27 8.30
CA GLY A 182 6.31 -17.94 8.43
C GLY A 182 5.98 -16.46 8.17
N VAL A 183 6.99 -15.62 7.91
CA VAL A 183 6.80 -14.19 7.60
C VAL A 183 6.59 -14.01 6.10
N ILE A 184 5.45 -13.45 5.71
CA ILE A 184 5.11 -13.23 4.31
C ILE A 184 5.47 -11.81 3.90
N LEU A 185 6.42 -11.69 2.97
CA LEU A 185 6.82 -10.41 2.39
C LEU A 185 6.04 -10.12 1.11
N ASP A 186 5.66 -8.86 0.89
CA ASP A 186 5.02 -8.49 -0.37
C ASP A 186 6.06 -8.36 -1.51
N PRO A 187 5.71 -8.69 -2.76
CA PRO A 187 6.67 -8.73 -3.87
C PRO A 187 7.00 -7.34 -4.44
N VAL A 188 6.34 -6.28 -3.98
CA VAL A 188 6.48 -4.92 -4.53
C VAL A 188 7.38 -4.04 -3.66
N TYR A 189 7.28 -4.16 -2.34
CA TYR A 189 7.97 -3.32 -1.36
C TYR A 189 8.87 -4.14 -0.42
N SER A 190 8.30 -4.75 0.62
CA SER A 190 9.03 -5.36 1.73
C SER A 190 9.91 -6.51 1.24
N GLY A 191 9.44 -7.32 0.28
CA GLY A 191 10.22 -8.41 -0.32
C GLY A 191 11.49 -7.91 -1.00
N LYS A 192 11.40 -6.82 -1.78
CA LYS A 192 12.58 -6.23 -2.43
C LYS A 192 13.54 -5.61 -1.44
N ALA A 193 13.01 -4.96 -0.40
CA ALA A 193 13.83 -4.37 0.64
C ALA A 193 14.64 -5.43 1.40
N VAL A 194 14.00 -6.52 1.84
CA VAL A 194 14.72 -7.62 2.50
C VAL A 194 15.68 -8.32 1.53
N PHE A 195 15.25 -8.59 0.29
CA PHE A 195 16.09 -9.23 -0.73
C PHE A 195 17.41 -8.47 -0.92
N ARG A 196 17.32 -7.14 -1.05
CA ARG A 196 18.49 -6.28 -1.25
C ARG A 196 19.30 -6.08 0.01
N MET A 197 18.66 -6.02 1.18
CA MET A 197 19.34 -5.99 2.47
C MET A 197 20.19 -7.25 2.67
N LEU A 198 19.63 -8.44 2.47
CA LEU A 198 20.37 -9.69 2.62
C LEU A 198 21.47 -9.85 1.56
N LYS A 199 21.24 -9.37 0.33
CA LYS A 199 22.29 -9.32 -0.67
C LYS A 199 23.45 -8.42 -0.26
N ASP A 200 23.17 -7.20 0.23
CA ASP A 200 24.22 -6.29 0.72
C ASP A 200 24.97 -6.86 1.91
N MET A 201 24.29 -7.58 2.80
CA MET A 201 24.90 -8.31 3.93
C MET A 201 25.84 -9.41 3.48
N ASN A 202 25.43 -10.19 2.48
CA ASN A 202 26.24 -11.27 1.92
C ASN A 202 27.46 -10.73 1.14
N ASP A 203 27.27 -9.66 0.38
CA ASP A 203 28.33 -9.06 -0.44
C ASP A 203 29.34 -8.26 0.42
N ASN A 204 28.92 -7.79 1.61
CA ASN A 204 29.74 -6.96 2.50
C ASN A 204 29.71 -7.43 3.97
N PRO A 205 30.13 -8.66 4.30
CA PRO A 205 29.93 -9.25 5.63
C PRO A 205 30.56 -8.41 6.76
N GLY A 206 31.75 -7.84 6.56
CA GLY A 206 32.42 -6.98 7.55
C GLY A 206 31.68 -5.67 7.86
N LYS A 207 30.80 -5.20 6.97
CA LYS A 207 29.93 -4.03 7.23
C LYS A 207 28.86 -4.36 8.29
N TRP A 208 28.47 -5.62 8.40
CA TRP A 208 27.31 -6.06 9.18
C TRP A 208 27.67 -6.94 10.37
N GLU A 209 28.92 -7.40 10.46
CA GLU A 209 29.42 -8.25 11.53
C GLU A 209 29.16 -7.61 12.92
N GLY A 210 28.61 -8.42 13.83
CA GLY A 210 28.27 -8.00 15.19
C GLY A 210 27.08 -7.03 15.33
N ARG A 211 26.44 -6.62 14.22
CA ARG A 211 25.32 -5.66 14.27
C ARG A 211 23.98 -6.35 14.52
N LYS A 212 23.13 -5.68 15.29
CA LYS A 212 21.72 -6.05 15.46
C LYS A 212 20.87 -5.21 14.52
N VAL A 213 20.15 -5.86 13.62
CA VAL A 213 19.39 -5.19 12.55
C VAL A 213 17.89 -5.32 12.77
N LEU A 214 17.23 -4.17 12.92
CA LEU A 214 15.78 -4.08 12.92
C LEU A 214 15.28 -3.81 11.49
N PHE A 215 14.60 -4.78 10.89
CA PHE A 215 13.90 -4.58 9.62
C PHE A 215 12.44 -4.16 9.87
N ILE A 216 12.03 -3.01 9.33
CA ILE A 216 10.65 -2.53 9.44
C ILE A 216 9.80 -3.12 8.31
N HIS A 217 9.02 -4.15 8.62
CA HIS A 217 8.07 -4.72 7.67
C HIS A 217 6.88 -3.78 7.45
N THR A 218 6.78 -3.20 6.26
CA THR A 218 5.78 -2.15 5.95
C THR A 218 4.38 -2.68 5.62
N GLY A 219 4.15 -3.99 5.74
CA GLY A 219 2.94 -4.69 5.30
C GLY A 219 2.96 -5.00 3.80
N GLY A 220 1.80 -4.92 3.15
CA GLY A 220 1.66 -5.09 1.71
C GLY A 220 1.12 -6.44 1.24
N LEU A 221 0.69 -7.31 2.16
CA LEU A 221 0.28 -8.70 1.89
C LEU A 221 -0.64 -8.88 0.68
N LEU A 222 -1.66 -8.02 0.53
CA LEU A 222 -2.61 -8.10 -0.59
C LEU A 222 -1.98 -7.82 -1.97
N GLY A 223 -0.76 -7.27 -2.01
CA GLY A 223 0.03 -7.14 -3.22
C GLY A 223 0.46 -8.48 -3.83
N LEU A 224 0.39 -9.59 -3.09
CA LEU A 224 0.61 -10.93 -3.65
C LEU A 224 -0.42 -11.32 -4.70
N TYR A 225 -1.65 -10.80 -4.60
CA TYR A 225 -2.72 -11.10 -5.55
C TYR A 225 -2.41 -10.61 -6.97
N ASP A 226 -1.59 -9.57 -7.10
CA ASP A 226 -1.09 -9.06 -8.38
C ASP A 226 -0.07 -10.01 -9.05
N LYS A 227 0.47 -10.97 -8.30
CA LYS A 227 1.54 -11.88 -8.72
C LYS A 227 1.11 -13.34 -8.67
N VAL A 228 -0.18 -13.63 -8.54
CA VAL A 228 -0.70 -15.00 -8.41
C VAL A 228 -0.27 -15.88 -9.57
N ASP A 229 -0.40 -15.41 -10.82
CA ASP A 229 -0.04 -16.24 -11.99
C ASP A 229 1.47 -16.54 -12.05
N GLN A 230 2.30 -15.63 -11.53
CA GLN A 230 3.75 -15.80 -11.48
C GLN A 230 4.18 -16.67 -10.28
N LEU A 231 3.45 -16.61 -9.17
CA LEU A 231 3.72 -17.37 -7.96
C LEU A 231 3.16 -18.80 -8.03
N ALA A 232 1.99 -19.01 -8.66
CA ALA A 232 1.27 -20.27 -8.66
C ALA A 232 2.13 -21.48 -9.07
N PRO A 233 2.97 -21.41 -10.13
CA PRO A 233 3.88 -22.51 -10.48
C PRO A 233 4.91 -22.85 -9.38
N MET A 234 5.21 -21.92 -8.47
CA MET A 234 6.24 -22.06 -7.44
C MET A 234 5.72 -22.60 -6.10
N VAL A 235 4.41 -22.47 -5.81
CA VAL A 235 3.80 -22.77 -4.50
C VAL A 235 3.14 -24.15 -4.42
N GLY A 236 3.18 -24.95 -5.48
CA GLY A 236 2.63 -26.32 -5.50
C GLY A 236 1.11 -26.34 -5.66
N ASN A 237 0.41 -27.24 -4.95
CA ASN A 237 -1.04 -27.48 -5.04
C ASN A 237 -1.89 -26.27 -4.59
N PHE A 238 -1.90 -25.20 -5.38
CA PHE A 238 -2.79 -24.07 -5.25
C PHE A 238 -3.92 -24.22 -6.29
N ARG A 239 -5.15 -23.95 -5.87
CA ARG A 239 -6.28 -23.74 -6.79
C ARG A 239 -6.84 -22.36 -6.53
N ARG A 240 -6.97 -21.57 -7.59
CA ARG A 240 -7.74 -20.32 -7.53
C ARG A 240 -9.19 -20.70 -7.19
N MET A 241 -9.74 -20.05 -6.17
CA MET A 241 -11.17 -20.16 -5.89
C MET A 241 -11.88 -19.17 -6.82
N ASP A 242 -12.53 -19.69 -7.86
CA ASP A 242 -13.35 -18.87 -8.74
C ASP A 242 -14.69 -18.59 -8.04
N ILE A 243 -14.80 -17.38 -7.50
CA ILE A 243 -16.08 -16.86 -7.00
C ILE A 243 -16.84 -16.38 -8.24
N ALA A 244 -17.72 -17.21 -8.78
CA ALA A 244 -18.62 -16.79 -9.85
C ALA A 244 -19.43 -15.56 -9.40
N GLU A 245 -19.52 -14.53 -10.26
CA GLU A 245 -20.43 -13.40 -10.07
C GLU A 245 -21.89 -13.90 -10.12
N SER A 246 -22.39 -14.45 -9.01
CA SER A 246 -23.74 -15.00 -8.98
C SER A 246 -24.82 -13.93 -8.76
N VAL A 247 -24.47 -12.65 -8.73
CA VAL A 247 -25.44 -11.55 -8.59
C VAL A 247 -25.07 -10.41 -9.54
N PRO A 248 -25.76 -10.29 -10.69
CA PRO A 248 -25.64 -9.12 -11.56
C PRO A 248 -25.92 -7.85 -10.76
N ARG A 249 -25.13 -6.79 -10.99
CA ARG A 249 -25.41 -5.45 -10.46
C ARG A 249 -26.73 -4.96 -11.02
N LYS A 250 -27.79 -5.08 -10.23
CA LYS A 250 -29.03 -4.36 -10.45
C LYS A 250 -28.91 -2.96 -9.81
N ASP A 251 -29.11 -1.94 -10.63
CA ASP A 251 -29.56 -0.60 -10.18
C ASP A 251 -28.52 0.33 -9.53
N GLY A 252 -27.21 0.06 -9.65
CA GLY A 252 -26.16 0.97 -9.13
C GLY A 252 -26.11 1.08 -7.60
N THR A 253 -26.92 0.32 -6.87
CA THR A 253 -26.90 0.19 -5.41
C THR A 253 -26.80 -1.30 -5.06
N GLY A 254 -25.57 -1.81 -5.04
CA GLY A 254 -25.31 -3.20 -4.69
C GLY A 254 -25.48 -3.44 -3.18
N LYS A 255 -26.26 -4.46 -2.81
CA LYS A 255 -26.31 -4.99 -1.45
C LYS A 255 -24.91 -5.34 -0.97
N MET A 256 -24.49 -4.72 0.14
CA MET A 256 -23.39 -5.23 0.97
C MET A 256 -23.79 -6.61 1.49
N PHE A 257 -22.88 -7.59 1.37
CA PHE A 257 -22.88 -8.70 2.30
C PHE A 257 -22.59 -8.18 3.71
#